data_AF-A0A445L4R1-F1
#
_entry.id   AF-A0A445L4R1-F1
#
_cell.length_a   1.000
_cell.length_b   1.000
_cell.length_c   1.000
_cell.angle_alpha   90.00
_cell.angle_beta   90.00
_cell.angle_gamma   90.00
#
_symmetry.space_group_name_H-M   'P 1'
#
loop_
_entity.id
_entity.type
_entity.pdbx_description
1 polymer ?
#
loop_
_entity_poly.entity_id
_entity_poly.type
_entity_poly.pdbx_seq_one_letter_code
_entity_poly.pdbx_strand_id
1 'polypeptide(L)'
;MLQVQSIFRHSQKLEDDLRMLGTKIKQHENNLYHLNSEKNKLDDSILHLQGTIGKSESSSKATIGDMDNPNPTNDEEVNKQILQHEKSAAGILCQLKIRHGAQASHLTLTKDVVGIVATLGKVEDDNLSRLFSEYLGVETMLAIVCKTYEGVKALEMYDMEGCINKSCGLHGLGASIGRALDGRFLVICLEYLRPYAGNYVVNDAQRKLDFLIPRLPNGELPSGFLGFAVNMINLDSSNLFCVTPSGYGLRETLFYNLFSRLQVYKTRAEMIQALPCISEGALSLDGGMVRSCGVFSLGNREDVDVRFPRPERSMRLDNHHIEIERQLKDVKWKKEKIMEELKREQILLDTTRFNYNKKKADYLKFLAQSSSDATQAQTAPDRFACR
;
A
#
# COMPACT_ATOMS: atom_id res chain seq x y z
N MET A 1 13.02 49.95 42.16
CA MET A 1 13.01 50.05 40.68
C MET A 1 13.24 48.71 39.97
N LEU A 2 14.24 47.89 40.35
CA LEU A 2 14.57 46.62 39.66
C LEU A 2 13.43 45.59 39.62
N GLN A 3 12.62 45.49 40.68
CA GLN A 3 11.53 44.52 40.79
C GLN A 3 10.36 44.82 39.85
N VAL A 4 10.02 46.11 39.67
CA VAL A 4 8.94 46.57 38.77
C VAL A 4 9.32 46.36 37.29
N GLN A 5 10.59 46.59 36.92
CA GLN A 5 11.09 46.30 35.57
C GLN A 5 11.08 44.80 35.25
N SER A 6 11.37 43.94 36.24
CA SER A 6 11.31 42.49 36.06
C SER A 6 9.88 41.99 35.85
N ILE A 7 8.91 42.51 36.61
CA ILE A 7 7.48 42.17 36.47
C ILE A 7 6.96 42.60 35.09
N PHE A 8 7.32 43.81 34.64
CA PHE A 8 6.94 44.32 33.32
C PHE A 8 7.50 43.43 32.19
N ARG A 9 8.79 43.08 32.24
CA ARG A 9 9.42 42.19 31.25
C ARG A 9 8.78 40.81 31.22
N HIS A 10 8.39 40.27 32.38
CA HIS A 10 7.73 38.97 32.45
C HIS A 10 6.31 39.02 31.86
N SER A 11 5.54 40.05 32.18
CA SER A 11 4.21 40.29 31.61
C SER A 11 4.25 40.38 30.09
N GLN A 12 5.20 41.18 29.56
CA GLN A 12 5.36 41.38 28.13
C GLN A 12 5.69 40.06 27.41
N LYS A 13 6.57 39.25 27.99
CA LYS A 13 6.89 37.91 27.44
C LYS A 13 5.67 36.99 27.41
N LEU A 14 4.84 37.00 28.45
CA LEU A 14 3.61 36.19 28.48
C LEU A 14 2.59 36.67 27.44
N GLU A 15 2.48 37.98 27.23
CA GLU A 15 1.63 38.57 26.19
C GLU A 15 2.12 38.21 24.78
N ASP A 16 3.42 38.31 24.52
CA ASP A 16 4.03 37.94 23.24
C ASP A 16 3.84 36.44 22.94
N ASP A 17 4.03 35.58 23.94
CA ASP A 17 3.79 34.14 23.83
C ASP A 17 2.31 33.84 23.47
N LEU A 18 1.37 34.54 24.12
CA LEU A 18 -0.07 34.40 23.83
C LEU A 18 -0.41 34.88 22.42
N ARG A 19 0.17 36.02 21.99
CA ARG A 19 -0.01 36.55 20.64
C ARG A 19 0.50 35.57 19.59
N MET A 20 1.68 34.98 19.81
CA MET A 20 2.24 33.94 18.95
C MET A 20 1.34 32.71 18.86
N LEU A 21 0.86 32.19 20.00
CA LEU A 21 -0.08 31.07 20.00
C LEU A 21 -1.40 31.41 19.29
N GLY A 22 -1.92 32.63 19.48
CA GLY A 22 -3.10 33.12 18.76
C GLY A 22 -2.92 33.16 17.24
N THR A 23 -1.75 33.63 16.77
CA THR A 23 -1.43 33.59 15.33
C THR A 23 -1.35 32.17 14.78
N LYS A 24 -0.78 31.22 15.54
CA LYS A 24 -0.73 29.80 15.17
C LYS A 24 -2.12 29.17 15.11
N ILE A 25 -3.00 29.46 16.06
CA ILE A 25 -4.40 28.98 16.03
C ILE A 25 -5.09 29.44 14.73
N LYS A 26 -4.99 30.73 14.40
CA LYS A 26 -5.56 31.28 13.16
C LYS A 26 -4.98 30.61 11.91
N GLN A 27 -3.68 30.33 11.91
CA GLN A 27 -3.02 29.62 10.81
C GLN A 27 -3.60 28.21 10.64
N HIS A 28 -3.72 27.44 11.73
CA HIS A 28 -4.31 26.09 11.69
C HIS A 28 -5.78 26.10 11.24
N GLU A 29 -6.58 27.08 11.69
CA GLU A 29 -7.97 27.25 11.24
C GLU A 29 -8.07 27.55 9.74
N ASN A 30 -7.20 28.42 9.23
CA ASN A 30 -7.13 28.71 7.79
C ASN A 30 -6.71 27.48 6.97
N ASN A 31 -5.74 26.71 7.46
CA ASN A 31 -5.30 25.47 6.81
C ASN A 31 -6.44 24.45 6.74
N LEU A 32 -7.20 24.24 7.83
CA LEU A 32 -8.37 23.37 7.85
C LEU A 32 -9.44 23.83 6.84
N TYR A 33 -9.70 25.12 6.75
CA TYR A 33 -10.63 25.68 5.76
C TYR A 33 -10.19 25.36 4.33
N HIS A 34 -8.90 25.54 4.02
CA HIS A 34 -8.33 25.24 2.70
C HIS A 34 -8.46 23.74 2.37
N LEU A 35 -8.00 22.87 3.28
CA LEU A 35 -8.05 21.42 3.11
C LEU A 35 -9.51 20.92 2.92
N ASN A 36 -10.46 21.48 3.66
CA ASN A 36 -11.86 21.11 3.51
C ASN A 36 -12.45 21.60 2.17
N SER A 37 -12.02 22.76 1.67
CA SER A 37 -12.38 23.24 0.33
C SER A 37 -11.84 22.31 -0.76
N GLU A 38 -10.58 21.88 -0.65
CA GLU A 38 -9.98 20.93 -1.59
C GLU A 38 -10.67 19.56 -1.55
N LYS A 39 -10.98 19.05 -0.35
CA LYS A 39 -11.77 17.81 -0.18
C LYS A 39 -13.09 17.88 -0.94
N ASN A 40 -13.82 19.00 -0.83
CA ASN A 40 -15.09 19.16 -1.54
C ASN A 40 -14.92 19.18 -3.07
N LYS A 41 -13.85 19.81 -3.59
CA LYS A 41 -13.54 19.76 -5.04
C LYS A 41 -13.25 18.34 -5.52
N LEU A 42 -12.56 17.53 -4.69
CA LEU A 42 -12.34 16.12 -4.99
C LEU A 42 -13.64 15.31 -4.93
N ASP A 43 -14.53 15.60 -3.98
CA ASP A 43 -15.86 14.99 -3.88
C ASP A 43 -16.68 15.23 -5.16
N ASP A 44 -16.70 16.47 -5.65
CA ASP A 44 -17.37 16.84 -6.91
C ASP A 44 -16.75 16.12 -8.11
N SER A 45 -15.42 16.01 -8.14
CA SER A 45 -14.69 15.31 -9.20
C SER A 45 -14.98 13.80 -9.22
N ILE A 46 -15.06 13.16 -8.04
CA ILE A 46 -15.44 11.76 -7.90
C ILE A 46 -16.85 11.54 -8.43
N LEU A 47 -17.79 12.39 -8.05
CA LEU A 47 -19.18 12.30 -8.49
C LEU A 47 -19.31 12.44 -10.02
N HIS A 48 -18.57 13.38 -10.62
CA HIS A 48 -18.50 13.56 -12.07
C HIS A 48 -17.93 12.31 -12.77
N LEU A 49 -16.78 11.82 -12.32
CA LEU A 49 -16.12 10.64 -12.91
C LEU A 49 -17.00 9.38 -12.80
N GLN A 50 -17.65 9.16 -11.66
CA GLN A 50 -18.62 8.07 -11.49
C GLN A 50 -19.83 8.21 -12.41
N GLY A 51 -20.33 9.44 -12.60
CA GLY A 51 -21.39 9.73 -13.56
C GLY A 51 -21.01 9.43 -15.01
N THR A 52 -19.74 9.65 -15.39
CA THR A 52 -19.22 9.30 -16.72
C THR A 52 -19.12 7.79 -16.90
N ILE A 53 -18.61 7.05 -15.90
CA ILE A 53 -18.53 5.58 -15.93
C ILE A 53 -19.91 4.94 -16.11
N GLY A 54 -20.91 5.36 -15.33
CA GLY A 54 -22.26 4.80 -15.41
C GLY A 54 -22.93 5.02 -16.78
N LYS A 55 -22.58 6.10 -17.49
CA LYS A 55 -23.06 6.36 -18.86
C LYS A 55 -22.38 5.44 -19.88
N SER A 56 -21.08 5.17 -19.71
CA SER A 56 -20.32 4.25 -20.58
C SER A 56 -20.77 2.79 -20.42
N GLU A 57 -21.02 2.34 -19.20
CA GLU A 57 -21.47 0.97 -18.89
C GLU A 57 -22.90 0.67 -19.38
N SER A 58 -23.75 1.70 -19.42
CA SER A 58 -25.11 1.59 -19.97
C SER A 58 -25.12 1.40 -21.50
N SER A 59 -24.04 1.78 -22.18
CA SER A 59 -23.91 1.71 -23.65
C SER A 59 -23.24 0.43 -24.17
N SER A 60 -22.57 -0.34 -23.31
CA SER A 60 -21.73 -1.49 -23.70
C SER A 60 -22.39 -2.87 -23.49
N LYS A 61 -23.66 -2.93 -23.07
CA LYS A 61 -24.44 -4.17 -23.03
C LYS A 61 -24.91 -4.61 -24.43
N ALA A 62 -24.00 -5.10 -25.25
CA ALA A 62 -24.37 -5.96 -26.37
C ALA A 62 -23.23 -6.91 -26.77
N THR A 63 -23.60 -8.18 -26.89
CA THR A 63 -22.96 -9.30 -27.62
C THR A 63 -22.09 -10.25 -26.79
N ILE A 64 -22.72 -11.36 -26.38
CA ILE A 64 -22.07 -12.61 -25.96
C ILE A 64 -21.84 -13.43 -27.24
N GLY A 65 -20.59 -13.77 -27.53
CA GLY A 65 -20.19 -14.66 -28.62
C GLY A 65 -19.32 -15.77 -28.05
N ASP A 66 -19.88 -16.98 -28.03
CA ASP A 66 -19.30 -18.24 -27.58
C ASP A 66 -18.34 -18.79 -28.66
N MET A 67 -17.13 -19.23 -28.28
CA MET A 67 -16.26 -20.05 -29.15
C MET A 67 -15.31 -20.91 -28.31
N ASP A 68 -15.47 -22.23 -28.47
CA ASP A 68 -14.67 -23.31 -27.91
C ASP A 68 -13.18 -23.26 -28.30
N ASN A 69 -12.31 -23.42 -27.30
CA ASN A 69 -10.93 -23.91 -27.45
C ASN A 69 -10.41 -24.42 -26.07
N PRO A 70 -9.37 -25.28 -26.00
CA PRO A 70 -9.12 -26.17 -24.87
C PRO A 70 -8.80 -25.39 -23.58
N ASN A 71 -9.38 -25.86 -22.46
CA ASN A 71 -9.48 -25.16 -21.17
C ASN A 71 -8.18 -24.46 -20.72
N PRO A 72 -8.10 -23.12 -20.83
CA PRO A 72 -7.02 -22.35 -20.22
C PRO A 72 -7.18 -22.34 -18.68
N THR A 73 -6.08 -22.21 -17.95
CA THR A 73 -6.13 -21.96 -16.50
C THR A 73 -6.74 -20.58 -16.25
N ASN A 74 -8.06 -20.53 -16.01
CA ASN A 74 -8.80 -19.32 -15.68
C ASN A 74 -8.69 -19.01 -14.17
N ASP A 75 -9.21 -17.84 -13.76
CA ASP A 75 -9.20 -17.43 -12.35
C ASP A 75 -9.91 -18.47 -11.43
N GLU A 76 -10.93 -19.19 -11.93
CA GLU A 76 -11.61 -20.25 -11.19
C GLU A 76 -10.70 -21.48 -10.94
N GLU A 77 -9.90 -21.87 -11.92
CA GLU A 77 -8.99 -23.01 -11.81
C GLU A 77 -7.86 -22.73 -10.82
N VAL A 78 -7.32 -21.52 -10.82
CA VAL A 78 -6.34 -21.10 -9.79
C VAL A 78 -6.98 -21.08 -8.41
N ASN A 79 -8.23 -20.63 -8.29
CA ASN A 79 -8.95 -20.72 -7.02
C ASN A 79 -9.12 -22.18 -6.55
N LYS A 80 -9.40 -23.13 -7.46
CA LYS A 80 -9.43 -24.56 -7.10
C LYS A 80 -8.06 -25.06 -6.63
N GLN A 81 -6.98 -24.70 -7.31
CA GLN A 81 -5.61 -25.03 -6.90
C GLN A 81 -5.32 -24.52 -5.48
N ILE A 82 -5.66 -23.26 -5.19
CA ILE A 82 -5.50 -22.68 -3.85
C ILE A 82 -6.37 -23.42 -2.81
N LEU A 83 -7.60 -23.78 -3.17
CA LEU A 83 -8.52 -24.48 -2.26
C LEU A 83 -8.04 -25.87 -1.87
N GLN A 84 -7.23 -26.55 -2.69
CA GLN A 84 -6.61 -27.83 -2.36
C GLN A 84 -5.67 -27.72 -1.14
N HIS A 85 -5.12 -26.54 -0.88
CA HIS A 85 -4.36 -26.23 0.33
C HIS A 85 -5.28 -25.84 1.49
N GLU A 86 -6.14 -26.79 1.92
CA GLU A 86 -7.29 -26.49 2.79
C GLU A 86 -6.94 -25.87 4.14
N LYS A 87 -5.77 -26.26 4.68
CA LYS A 87 -5.26 -25.77 5.96
C LYS A 87 -4.40 -24.52 5.85
N SER A 88 -4.18 -24.03 4.63
CA SER A 88 -3.37 -22.82 4.41
C SER A 88 -4.20 -21.55 4.61
N ALA A 89 -3.50 -20.47 4.94
CA ALA A 89 -4.08 -19.13 5.07
C ALA A 89 -4.76 -18.66 3.77
N ALA A 90 -4.13 -18.94 2.63
CA ALA A 90 -4.68 -18.67 1.30
C ALA A 90 -5.95 -19.48 1.01
N GLY A 91 -5.97 -20.77 1.36
CA GLY A 91 -7.14 -21.64 1.20
C GLY A 91 -8.35 -21.14 1.98
N ILE A 92 -8.14 -20.69 3.24
CA ILE A 92 -9.18 -20.09 4.08
C ILE A 92 -9.72 -18.81 3.43
N LEU A 93 -8.85 -17.88 3.02
CA LEU A 93 -9.25 -16.62 2.38
C LEU A 93 -9.96 -16.86 1.03
N CYS A 94 -9.49 -17.81 0.23
CA CYS A 94 -10.10 -18.17 -1.05
C CYS A 94 -11.52 -18.70 -0.82
N GLN A 95 -11.71 -19.60 0.15
CA GLN A 95 -13.03 -20.14 0.49
C GLN A 95 -14.01 -19.05 0.94
N LEU A 96 -13.53 -18.07 1.71
CA LEU A 96 -14.34 -16.94 2.17
C LEU A 96 -14.76 -16.02 1.04
N LYS A 97 -13.82 -15.70 0.13
CA LYS A 97 -14.13 -14.91 -1.07
C LYS A 97 -15.20 -15.59 -1.93
N ILE A 98 -15.13 -16.91 -2.10
CA ILE A 98 -16.12 -17.66 -2.87
C ILE A 98 -17.49 -17.66 -2.17
N ARG A 99 -17.55 -17.84 -0.85
CA ARG A 99 -18.82 -17.92 -0.11
C ARG A 99 -19.51 -16.56 0.07
N HIS A 100 -18.75 -15.49 0.28
CA HIS A 100 -19.28 -14.18 0.64
C HIS A 100 -19.12 -13.12 -0.46
N GLY A 101 -18.46 -13.46 -1.58
CA GLY A 101 -18.28 -12.55 -2.71
C GLY A 101 -17.71 -11.19 -2.28
N ALA A 102 -18.30 -10.10 -2.78
CA ALA A 102 -17.92 -8.73 -2.41
C ALA A 102 -18.14 -8.39 -0.92
N GLN A 103 -18.99 -9.13 -0.20
CA GLN A 103 -19.18 -8.94 1.24
C GLN A 103 -17.98 -9.42 2.06
N ALA A 104 -17.16 -10.34 1.50
CA ALA A 104 -15.94 -10.82 2.15
C ALA A 104 -14.94 -9.69 2.43
N SER A 105 -14.82 -8.69 1.54
CA SER A 105 -13.92 -7.53 1.70
C SER A 105 -14.43 -6.47 2.70
N HIS A 106 -15.68 -6.60 3.16
CA HIS A 106 -16.26 -5.71 4.17
C HIS A 106 -16.03 -6.19 5.61
N LEU A 107 -15.54 -7.43 5.80
CA LEU A 107 -15.08 -7.88 7.11
C LEU A 107 -13.86 -7.06 7.53
N THR A 108 -13.87 -6.55 8.76
CA THR A 108 -12.78 -5.72 9.30
C THR A 108 -11.41 -6.39 9.13
N LEU A 109 -11.37 -7.73 9.24
CA LEU A 109 -10.18 -8.55 9.14
C LEU A 109 -9.56 -8.60 7.73
N THR A 110 -10.36 -8.53 6.67
CA THR A 110 -9.91 -8.70 5.27
C THR A 110 -9.89 -7.38 4.51
N LYS A 111 -10.35 -6.28 5.10
CA LYS A 111 -10.40 -4.95 4.48
C LYS A 111 -9.05 -4.50 3.90
N ASP A 112 -7.96 -4.83 4.58
CA ASP A 112 -6.59 -4.46 4.18
C ASP A 112 -5.92 -5.51 3.29
N VAL A 113 -6.54 -6.68 3.10
CA VAL A 113 -6.02 -7.75 2.24
C VAL A 113 -6.29 -7.38 0.78
N VAL A 114 -5.22 -7.23 0.00
CA VAL A 114 -5.30 -7.02 -1.45
C VAL A 114 -5.64 -8.33 -2.16
N GLY A 115 -4.96 -9.41 -1.80
CA GLY A 115 -5.20 -10.73 -2.39
C GLY A 115 -4.11 -11.73 -2.05
N ILE A 116 -4.10 -12.85 -2.77
CA ILE A 116 -3.08 -13.90 -2.70
C ILE A 116 -2.17 -13.71 -3.91
N VAL A 117 -0.85 -13.86 -3.78
CA VAL A 117 0.11 -13.59 -4.88
C VAL A 117 -0.31 -14.28 -6.19
N ALA A 118 -0.69 -15.56 -6.13
CA ALA A 118 -1.17 -16.33 -7.27
C ALA A 118 -2.34 -15.69 -8.05
N THR A 119 -3.18 -14.89 -7.41
CA THR A 119 -4.38 -14.28 -8.01
C THR A 119 -4.19 -12.81 -8.38
N LEU A 120 -3.02 -12.22 -8.12
CA LEU A 120 -2.79 -10.77 -8.29
C LEU A 120 -2.12 -10.41 -9.62
N GLY A 121 -1.67 -11.42 -10.38
CA GLY A 121 -1.04 -11.25 -11.67
C GLY A 121 -1.46 -12.37 -12.62
N LYS A 122 -1.44 -12.09 -13.92
CA LYS A 122 -1.84 -13.03 -14.96
C LYS A 122 -0.70 -13.23 -15.95
N VAL A 123 -0.50 -14.43 -16.47
CA VAL A 123 0.61 -14.75 -17.39
C VAL A 123 0.04 -15.34 -18.68
N GLU A 124 0.48 -14.83 -19.83
CA GLU A 124 -0.09 -15.21 -21.14
C GLU A 124 0.24 -16.63 -21.58
N ASP A 125 1.39 -17.14 -21.17
CA ASP A 125 1.94 -18.43 -21.57
C ASP A 125 1.99 -19.38 -20.38
N ASP A 126 1.45 -20.59 -20.54
CA ASP A 126 1.31 -21.57 -19.46
C ASP A 126 2.67 -22.09 -18.98
N ASN A 127 3.65 -22.19 -19.87
CA ASN A 127 5.00 -22.62 -19.50
C ASN A 127 5.72 -21.52 -18.69
N LEU A 128 5.59 -20.25 -19.08
CA LEU A 128 6.05 -19.12 -18.27
C LEU A 128 5.37 -19.07 -16.91
N SER A 129 4.04 -19.26 -16.88
CA SER A 129 3.28 -19.31 -15.62
C SER A 129 3.86 -20.37 -14.69
N ARG A 130 4.06 -21.60 -15.20
CA ARG A 130 4.70 -22.68 -14.45
C ARG A 130 6.11 -22.31 -13.97
N LEU A 131 6.96 -21.75 -14.84
CA LEU A 131 8.33 -21.39 -14.50
C LEU A 131 8.39 -20.29 -13.44
N PHE A 132 7.51 -19.31 -13.50
CA PHE A 132 7.42 -18.24 -12.51
C PHE A 132 6.93 -18.78 -11.17
N SER A 133 5.96 -19.69 -11.17
CA SER A 133 5.49 -20.33 -9.93
C SER A 133 6.56 -21.25 -9.33
N GLU A 134 7.34 -21.96 -10.16
CA GLU A 134 8.50 -22.77 -9.74
C GLU A 134 9.61 -21.90 -9.14
N TYR A 135 9.83 -20.74 -9.76
CA TYR A 135 10.77 -19.74 -9.26
C TYR A 135 10.30 -19.11 -7.95
N LEU A 136 9.02 -18.80 -7.77
CA LEU A 136 8.57 -18.20 -6.50
C LEU A 136 8.44 -19.24 -5.38
N GLY A 137 8.12 -20.48 -5.72
CA GLY A 137 7.78 -21.53 -4.78
C GLY A 137 6.36 -21.40 -4.23
N VAL A 138 5.80 -22.52 -3.77
CA VAL A 138 4.40 -22.60 -3.33
C VAL A 138 4.09 -21.67 -2.15
N GLU A 139 5.02 -21.52 -1.19
CA GLU A 139 4.83 -20.64 -0.03
C GLU A 139 4.64 -19.17 -0.45
N THR A 140 5.43 -18.70 -1.42
CA THR A 140 5.33 -17.34 -1.96
C THR A 140 4.09 -17.18 -2.82
N MET A 141 3.75 -18.18 -3.64
CA MET A 141 2.53 -18.17 -4.46
C MET A 141 1.26 -18.09 -3.59
N LEU A 142 1.26 -18.73 -2.42
CA LEU A 142 0.18 -18.69 -1.43
C LEU A 142 0.29 -17.52 -0.42
N ALA A 143 1.27 -16.63 -0.57
CA ALA A 143 1.43 -15.51 0.34
C ALA A 143 0.25 -14.54 0.27
N ILE A 144 -0.16 -14.04 1.44
CA ILE A 144 -1.22 -13.02 1.56
C ILE A 144 -0.59 -11.64 1.42
N VAL A 145 -1.17 -10.79 0.59
CA VAL A 145 -0.70 -9.41 0.38
C VAL A 145 -1.61 -8.44 1.14
N CYS A 146 -1.05 -7.70 2.09
CA CYS A 146 -1.73 -6.67 2.87
C CYS A 146 -1.26 -5.27 2.47
N LYS A 147 -2.17 -4.30 2.50
CA LYS A 147 -1.84 -2.89 2.22
C LYS A 147 -0.95 -2.28 3.30
N THR A 148 -1.30 -2.48 4.57
CA THR A 148 -0.68 -1.84 5.73
C THR A 148 -0.19 -2.85 6.75
N TYR A 149 0.63 -2.40 7.69
CA TYR A 149 1.03 -3.22 8.84
C TYR A 149 -0.13 -3.55 9.79
N GLU A 150 -1.11 -2.65 9.91
CA GLU A 150 -2.32 -2.91 10.69
C GLU A 150 -3.11 -4.09 10.13
N GLY A 151 -3.16 -4.22 8.79
CA GLY A 151 -3.71 -5.40 8.13
C GLY A 151 -2.96 -6.68 8.49
N VAL A 152 -1.62 -6.65 8.59
CA VAL A 152 -0.82 -7.81 9.02
C VAL A 152 -1.14 -8.21 10.45
N LYS A 153 -1.19 -7.24 11.37
CA LYS A 153 -1.55 -7.49 12.79
C LYS A 153 -2.97 -8.00 12.97
N ALA A 154 -3.89 -7.64 12.08
CA ALA A 154 -5.26 -8.16 12.14
C ALA A 154 -5.31 -9.67 11.83
N LEU A 155 -4.42 -10.17 10.95
CA LEU A 155 -4.40 -11.58 10.55
C LEU A 155 -3.96 -12.52 11.66
N GLU A 156 -3.04 -12.09 12.53
CA GLU A 156 -2.42 -12.92 13.57
C GLU A 156 -2.29 -12.12 14.87
N MET A 157 -2.85 -12.65 15.97
CA MET A 157 -2.83 -12.00 17.28
C MET A 157 -2.16 -12.89 18.33
N TYR A 158 -1.39 -12.26 19.21
CA TYR A 158 -0.71 -12.93 20.31
C TYR A 158 -1.29 -12.49 21.65
N ASP A 159 -1.32 -13.39 22.63
CA ASP A 159 -1.63 -13.05 24.03
C ASP A 159 -0.42 -12.38 24.73
N MET A 160 -0.58 -12.05 26.01
CA MET A 160 0.47 -11.37 26.77
C MET A 160 1.71 -12.25 26.99
N GLU A 161 1.55 -13.56 26.90
CA GLU A 161 2.58 -14.57 27.00
C GLU A 161 3.30 -14.82 25.66
N GLY A 162 2.84 -14.17 24.58
CA GLY A 162 3.40 -14.31 23.24
C GLY A 162 2.94 -15.57 22.50
N CYS A 163 1.90 -16.25 22.98
CA CYS A 163 1.29 -17.41 22.33
C CYS A 163 0.21 -16.96 21.34
N ILE A 164 0.04 -17.75 20.27
CA ILE A 164 -0.95 -17.47 19.23
C ILE A 164 -2.37 -17.60 19.79
N ASN A 165 -3.17 -16.55 19.64
CA ASN A 165 -4.58 -16.56 20.00
C ASN A 165 -5.42 -17.19 18.88
N LYS A 166 -5.70 -18.49 19.02
CA LYS A 166 -6.46 -19.29 18.03
C LYS A 166 -7.93 -18.87 17.85
N SER A 167 -8.46 -17.99 18.70
CA SER A 167 -9.83 -17.48 18.62
C SER A 167 -9.95 -16.21 17.79
N CYS A 168 -8.83 -15.58 17.42
CA CYS A 168 -8.79 -14.31 16.70
C CYS A 168 -8.19 -14.45 15.30
N GLY A 169 -8.26 -13.35 14.54
CA GLY A 169 -7.63 -13.24 13.22
C GLY A 169 -8.04 -14.35 12.26
N LEU A 170 -7.08 -14.83 11.47
CA LEU A 170 -7.32 -15.86 10.47
C LEU A 170 -7.54 -17.25 11.11
N HIS A 171 -6.98 -17.50 12.30
CA HIS A 171 -7.22 -18.74 13.04
C HIS A 171 -8.69 -18.88 13.46
N GLY A 172 -9.26 -17.86 14.10
CA GLY A 172 -10.67 -17.87 14.50
C GLY A 172 -11.61 -17.91 13.30
N LEU A 173 -11.26 -17.20 12.23
CA LEU A 173 -12.03 -17.21 10.99
C LEU A 173 -12.01 -18.59 10.33
N GLY A 174 -10.84 -19.21 10.20
CA GLY A 174 -10.68 -20.57 9.70
C GLY A 174 -11.49 -21.59 10.50
N ALA A 175 -11.41 -21.52 11.84
CA ALA A 175 -12.19 -22.38 12.73
C ALA A 175 -13.71 -22.24 12.50
N SER A 176 -14.20 -21.00 12.31
CA SER A 176 -15.64 -20.76 12.10
C SER A 176 -16.19 -21.32 10.79
N ILE A 177 -15.35 -21.50 9.77
CA ILE A 177 -15.71 -22.12 8.49
C ILE A 177 -15.31 -23.60 8.38
N GLY A 178 -14.81 -24.19 9.47
CA GLY A 178 -14.38 -25.60 9.52
C GLY A 178 -13.03 -25.88 8.85
N ARG A 179 -12.22 -24.85 8.57
CA ARG A 179 -10.86 -24.96 8.01
C ARG A 179 -9.84 -24.42 9.00
N ALA A 180 -9.40 -25.26 9.93
CA ALA A 180 -8.38 -24.86 10.89
C ALA A 180 -7.06 -24.54 10.16
N LEU A 181 -6.54 -23.33 10.40
CA LEU A 181 -5.23 -22.90 9.91
C LEU A 181 -4.13 -23.75 10.58
N ASP A 182 -3.25 -24.31 9.75
CA ASP A 182 -2.15 -25.16 10.18
C ASP A 182 -0.84 -24.71 9.52
N GLY A 183 0.25 -24.72 10.27
CA GLY A 183 1.56 -24.26 9.81
C GLY A 183 1.73 -22.73 9.73
N ARG A 184 2.89 -22.32 9.21
CA ARG A 184 3.22 -20.91 8.99
C ARG A 184 2.70 -20.46 7.62
N PHE A 185 2.45 -19.16 7.48
CA PHE A 185 2.10 -18.54 6.21
C PHE A 185 2.84 -17.23 6.03
N LEU A 186 3.06 -16.84 4.77
CA LEU A 186 3.74 -15.59 4.43
C LEU A 186 2.72 -14.47 4.26
N VAL A 187 3.04 -13.30 4.83
CA VAL A 187 2.30 -12.06 4.62
C VAL A 187 3.24 -11.00 4.07
N ILE A 188 2.93 -10.45 2.92
CA ILE A 188 3.67 -9.37 2.27
C ILE A 188 2.94 -8.06 2.54
N CYS A 189 3.62 -7.12 3.21
CA CYS A 189 3.08 -5.80 3.52
C CYS A 189 3.54 -4.77 2.48
N LEU A 190 2.62 -4.27 1.67
CA LEU A 190 2.95 -3.31 0.59
C LEU A 190 3.53 -1.99 1.10
N GLU A 191 3.10 -1.54 2.29
CA GLU A 191 3.60 -0.33 2.94
C GLU A 191 5.12 -0.36 3.21
N TYR A 192 5.67 -1.55 3.45
CA TYR A 192 7.09 -1.74 3.75
C TYR A 192 7.93 -2.27 2.59
N LEU A 193 7.31 -2.51 1.42
CA LEU A 193 8.06 -2.84 0.22
C LEU A 193 8.74 -1.59 -0.34
N ARG A 194 9.99 -1.74 -0.77
CA ARG A 194 10.68 -0.68 -1.49
C ARG A 194 10.17 -0.66 -2.95
N PRO A 195 9.55 0.44 -3.41
CA PRO A 195 9.14 0.54 -4.80
C PRO A 195 10.37 0.62 -5.72
N TYR A 196 10.20 0.17 -6.96
CA TYR A 196 11.15 0.44 -8.04
C TYR A 196 11.30 1.96 -8.23
N ALA A 197 12.53 2.44 -8.19
CA ALA A 197 12.85 3.86 -8.26
C ALA A 197 13.17 4.35 -9.69
N GLY A 198 13.10 3.48 -10.70
CA GLY A 198 13.37 3.85 -12.09
C GLY A 198 12.13 4.29 -12.86
N ASN A 199 12.30 4.45 -14.17
CA ASN A 199 11.25 4.94 -15.06
C ASN A 199 10.28 3.85 -15.50
N TYR A 200 9.15 4.27 -16.06
CA TYR A 200 8.19 3.40 -16.73
C TYR A 200 8.33 3.53 -18.25
N VAL A 201 7.96 2.48 -18.97
CA VAL A 201 7.84 2.53 -20.42
C VAL A 201 6.78 3.56 -20.79
N VAL A 202 7.14 4.48 -21.70
CA VAL A 202 6.28 5.60 -22.10
C VAL A 202 5.07 5.08 -22.89
N ASN A 203 3.87 5.58 -22.55
CA ASN A 203 2.60 5.22 -23.20
C ASN A 203 2.25 3.71 -23.16
N ASP A 204 2.75 2.97 -22.18
CA ASP A 204 2.41 1.55 -21.99
C ASP A 204 1.22 1.39 -21.04
N ALA A 205 0.12 0.81 -21.55
CA ALA A 205 -1.12 0.59 -20.77
C ALA A 205 -0.94 -0.36 -19.57
N GLN A 206 0.05 -1.26 -19.63
CA GLN A 206 0.40 -2.18 -18.54
C GLN A 206 1.44 -1.60 -17.58
N ARG A 207 1.84 -0.34 -17.80
CA ARG A 207 2.79 0.42 -16.99
C ARG A 207 4.08 -0.36 -16.71
N LYS A 208 4.62 -1.00 -17.75
CA LYS A 208 5.85 -1.79 -17.67
C LYS A 208 7.03 -0.94 -17.16
N LEU A 209 7.95 -1.59 -16.45
CA LEU A 209 9.13 -0.94 -15.89
C LEU A 209 10.18 -0.79 -16.99
N ASP A 210 10.78 0.39 -17.11
CA ASP A 210 11.85 0.67 -18.07
C ASP A 210 13.19 0.22 -17.48
N PHE A 211 13.63 -0.97 -17.89
CA PHE A 211 14.91 -1.53 -17.49
C PHE A 211 15.94 -1.38 -18.61
N LEU A 212 17.18 -1.13 -18.21
CA LEU A 212 18.31 -1.23 -19.12
C LEU A 212 18.43 -2.66 -19.64
N ILE A 213 18.40 -2.80 -20.96
CA ILE A 213 18.56 -4.08 -21.66
C ILE A 213 19.99 -4.60 -21.40
N PRO A 214 20.16 -5.87 -20.99
CA PRO A 214 21.48 -6.42 -20.69
C PRO A 214 22.37 -6.45 -21.94
N ARG A 215 23.67 -6.24 -21.74
CA ARG A 215 24.70 -6.30 -22.79
C ARG A 215 25.85 -7.17 -22.34
N LEU A 216 26.34 -8.01 -23.24
CA LEU A 216 27.57 -8.78 -23.04
C LEU A 216 28.79 -7.83 -23.02
N PRO A 217 29.97 -8.29 -22.53
CA PRO A 217 31.18 -7.47 -22.50
C PRO A 217 31.62 -6.89 -23.86
N ASN A 218 31.22 -7.54 -24.96
CA ASN A 218 31.44 -7.07 -26.33
C ASN A 218 30.41 -6.03 -26.81
N GLY A 219 29.43 -5.67 -25.97
CA GLY A 219 28.35 -4.72 -26.29
C GLY A 219 27.15 -5.34 -27.01
N GLU A 220 27.18 -6.64 -27.32
CA GLU A 220 26.07 -7.31 -28.00
C GLU A 220 24.91 -7.61 -27.05
N LEU A 221 23.71 -7.72 -27.63
CA LEU A 221 22.56 -8.24 -26.90
C LEU A 221 22.75 -9.74 -26.69
N PRO A 222 22.61 -10.26 -25.45
CA PRO A 222 22.66 -11.69 -25.23
C PRO A 222 21.63 -12.42 -26.09
N SER A 223 22.09 -13.42 -26.85
CA SER A 223 21.18 -14.25 -27.65
C SER A 223 20.13 -14.92 -26.76
N GLY A 224 18.93 -15.07 -27.29
CA GLY A 224 17.82 -15.69 -26.57
C GLY A 224 17.18 -14.86 -25.46
N PHE A 225 17.65 -13.64 -25.15
CA PHE A 225 17.00 -12.77 -24.16
C PHE A 225 15.58 -12.37 -24.63
N LEU A 226 14.57 -12.65 -23.81
CA LEU A 226 13.16 -12.40 -24.09
C LEU A 226 12.59 -11.21 -23.33
N GLY A 227 13.25 -10.78 -22.25
CA GLY A 227 12.80 -9.67 -21.41
C GLY A 227 12.92 -9.96 -19.91
N PHE A 228 12.33 -9.09 -19.11
CA PHE A 228 12.29 -9.21 -17.66
C PHE A 228 10.97 -9.81 -17.19
N ALA A 229 11.03 -10.78 -16.27
CA ALA A 229 9.87 -11.52 -15.77
C ALA A 229 8.77 -10.61 -15.19
N VAL A 230 9.17 -9.56 -14.44
CA VAL A 230 8.22 -8.59 -13.88
C VAL A 230 7.37 -7.90 -14.95
N ASN A 231 7.88 -7.72 -16.19
CA ASN A 231 7.15 -7.12 -17.31
C ASN A 231 6.33 -8.13 -18.12
N MET A 232 6.43 -9.43 -17.81
CA MET A 232 5.65 -10.52 -18.40
C MET A 232 4.41 -10.87 -17.56
N ILE A 233 4.27 -10.30 -16.36
CA ILE A 233 3.05 -10.36 -15.56
C ILE A 233 2.08 -9.28 -16.07
N ASN A 234 0.88 -9.67 -16.47
CA ASN A 234 -0.24 -8.78 -16.74
C ASN A 234 -1.02 -8.50 -15.46
N LEU A 235 -1.40 -7.23 -15.25
CA LEU A 235 -2.17 -6.81 -14.10
C LEU A 235 -3.54 -6.29 -14.53
N ASP A 236 -4.55 -6.57 -13.72
CA ASP A 236 -5.86 -5.93 -13.86
C ASP A 236 -5.70 -4.40 -13.67
N SER A 237 -6.54 -3.62 -14.35
CA SER A 237 -6.52 -2.13 -14.29
C SER A 237 -6.55 -1.62 -12.86
N SER A 238 -7.28 -2.33 -12.00
CA SER A 238 -7.44 -2.03 -10.58
C SER A 238 -6.14 -2.11 -9.78
N ASN A 239 -5.14 -2.85 -10.25
CA ASN A 239 -3.88 -3.09 -9.54
C ASN A 239 -2.70 -2.27 -10.10
N LEU A 240 -2.91 -1.48 -11.15
CA LEU A 240 -1.86 -0.68 -11.80
C LEU A 240 -1.51 0.62 -11.05
N PHE A 241 -2.44 1.19 -10.28
CA PHE A 241 -2.30 2.52 -9.67
C PHE A 241 -2.90 2.58 -8.28
N CYS A 242 -2.29 3.40 -7.39
CA CYS A 242 -2.84 3.77 -6.09
C CYS A 242 -3.30 2.58 -5.23
N VAL A 243 -2.55 1.48 -5.25
CA VAL A 243 -2.82 0.28 -4.44
C VAL A 243 -2.21 0.41 -3.06
N THR A 244 -0.98 0.94 -3.02
CA THR A 244 -0.25 1.19 -1.76
C THR A 244 -0.67 2.52 -1.13
N PRO A 245 -0.47 2.70 0.19
CA PRO A 245 -0.71 3.98 0.85
C PRO A 245 0.06 5.15 0.21
N SER A 246 1.22 4.87 -0.38
CA SER A 246 2.08 5.86 -1.06
C SER A 246 1.71 6.11 -2.54
N GLY A 247 0.63 5.51 -3.05
CA GLY A 247 0.13 5.77 -4.41
C GLY A 247 0.68 4.85 -5.50
N TYR A 248 1.60 3.94 -5.17
CA TYR A 248 2.16 2.96 -6.12
C TYR A 248 1.19 1.81 -6.44
N GLY A 249 1.36 1.21 -7.61
CA GLY A 249 0.71 -0.03 -8.06
C GLY A 249 1.51 -1.29 -7.71
N LEU A 250 0.97 -2.46 -8.08
CA LEU A 250 1.57 -3.76 -7.73
C LEU A 250 2.82 -4.10 -8.54
N ARG A 251 2.99 -3.56 -9.76
CA ARG A 251 4.15 -3.90 -10.61
C ARG A 251 5.44 -3.39 -9.99
N GLU A 252 5.50 -2.11 -9.68
CA GLU A 252 6.68 -1.46 -9.11
C GLU A 252 6.91 -1.79 -7.63
N THR A 253 5.92 -2.37 -6.94
CA THR A 253 6.06 -2.79 -5.54
C THR A 253 6.14 -4.31 -5.45
N LEU A 254 5.00 -5.00 -5.34
CA LEU A 254 4.90 -6.44 -5.14
C LEU A 254 5.74 -7.23 -6.15
N PHE A 255 5.42 -7.14 -7.45
CA PHE A 255 6.06 -8.00 -8.46
C PHE A 255 7.52 -7.64 -8.71
N TYR A 256 7.91 -6.37 -8.52
CA TYR A 256 9.31 -5.99 -8.52
C TYR A 256 10.07 -6.58 -7.32
N ASN A 257 9.48 -6.68 -6.14
CA ASN A 257 10.16 -7.31 -5.01
C ASN A 257 10.18 -8.85 -5.11
N LEU A 258 9.24 -9.45 -5.86
CA LEU A 258 9.21 -10.90 -6.11
C LEU A 258 10.18 -11.33 -7.21
N PHE A 259 10.27 -10.57 -8.31
CA PHE A 259 11.06 -10.92 -9.47
C PHE A 259 12.29 -10.04 -9.69
N SER A 260 12.41 -8.89 -9.04
CA SER A 260 13.51 -7.93 -9.22
C SER A 260 13.79 -7.70 -10.71
N ARG A 261 15.03 -7.91 -11.16
CA ARG A 261 15.47 -7.88 -12.56
C ARG A 261 15.66 -9.28 -13.15
N LEU A 262 14.84 -10.26 -12.73
CA LEU A 262 14.87 -11.63 -13.25
C LEU A 262 14.71 -11.63 -14.77
N GLN A 263 15.73 -12.16 -15.45
CA GLN A 263 15.80 -12.19 -16.92
C GLN A 263 15.22 -13.50 -17.44
N VAL A 264 14.54 -13.47 -18.58
CA VAL A 264 13.97 -14.66 -19.21
C VAL A 264 14.65 -14.90 -20.56
N TYR A 265 15.04 -16.15 -20.80
CA TYR A 265 15.76 -16.60 -21.98
C TYR A 265 15.02 -17.71 -22.70
N LYS A 266 15.28 -17.87 -24.00
CA LYS A 266 14.68 -18.91 -24.82
C LYS A 266 15.20 -20.31 -24.46
N THR A 267 16.51 -20.49 -24.35
CA THR A 267 17.13 -21.77 -23.99
C THR A 267 18.12 -21.64 -22.84
N ARG A 268 18.38 -22.76 -22.16
CA ARG A 268 19.37 -22.83 -21.08
C ARG A 268 20.77 -22.53 -21.60
N ALA A 269 21.11 -22.99 -22.80
CA ALA A 269 22.41 -22.72 -23.40
C ALA A 269 22.66 -21.21 -23.59
N GLU A 270 21.67 -20.51 -24.15
CA GLU A 270 21.71 -19.05 -24.32
C GLU A 270 21.77 -18.32 -22.97
N MET A 271 20.99 -18.76 -21.99
CA MET A 271 21.04 -18.21 -20.62
C MET A 271 22.43 -18.34 -19.99
N ILE A 272 23.10 -19.49 -20.16
CA ILE A 272 24.44 -19.73 -19.62
C ILE A 272 25.48 -18.85 -20.32
N GLN A 273 25.37 -18.64 -21.63
CA GLN A 273 26.25 -17.70 -22.36
C GLN A 273 26.08 -16.26 -21.86
N ALA A 274 24.88 -15.91 -21.39
CA ALA A 274 24.56 -14.59 -20.87
C ALA A 274 24.91 -14.36 -19.39
N LEU A 275 25.48 -15.35 -18.68
CA LEU A 275 25.85 -15.23 -17.26
C LEU A 275 26.62 -13.95 -16.90
N PRO A 276 27.57 -13.44 -17.72
CA PRO A 276 28.31 -12.22 -17.40
C PRO A 276 27.44 -10.96 -17.24
N CYS A 277 26.22 -10.94 -17.78
CA CYS A 277 25.30 -9.79 -17.70
C CYS A 277 24.02 -10.07 -16.88
N ILE A 278 23.95 -11.23 -16.21
CA ILE A 278 22.86 -11.58 -15.29
C ILE A 278 23.27 -11.18 -13.86
N SER A 279 22.52 -10.26 -13.24
CA SER A 279 22.85 -9.72 -11.91
C SER A 279 21.99 -10.29 -10.77
N GLU A 280 20.71 -10.54 -11.00
CA GLU A 280 19.75 -10.91 -9.94
C GLU A 280 19.31 -12.37 -10.07
N GLY A 281 19.06 -12.83 -11.30
CA GLY A 281 18.62 -14.19 -11.59
C GLY A 281 18.22 -14.33 -13.05
N ALA A 282 18.06 -15.57 -13.51
CA ALA A 282 17.56 -15.86 -14.85
C ALA A 282 16.76 -17.16 -14.92
N LEU A 283 15.83 -17.21 -15.88
CA LEU A 283 15.08 -18.38 -16.27
C LEU A 283 15.25 -18.65 -17.77
N SER A 284 15.18 -19.91 -18.17
CA SER A 284 15.02 -20.29 -19.58
C SER A 284 13.73 -21.08 -19.82
N LEU A 285 13.14 -20.95 -21.01
CA LEU A 285 11.86 -21.60 -21.32
C LEU A 285 11.94 -23.14 -21.30
N ASP A 286 13.12 -23.71 -21.49
CA ASP A 286 13.41 -25.14 -21.38
C ASP A 286 13.69 -25.61 -19.92
N GLY A 287 13.48 -24.73 -18.92
CA GLY A 287 13.50 -25.08 -17.50
C GLY A 287 14.83 -24.84 -16.78
N GLY A 288 15.78 -24.15 -17.39
CA GLY A 288 16.99 -23.68 -16.70
C GLY A 288 16.67 -22.56 -15.72
N MET A 289 17.32 -22.56 -14.55
CA MET A 289 17.08 -21.57 -13.51
C MET A 289 18.36 -21.19 -12.76
N VAL A 290 18.59 -19.89 -12.67
CA VAL A 290 19.66 -19.24 -11.89
C VAL A 290 18.97 -18.33 -10.88
N ARG A 291 19.12 -18.65 -9.59
CA ARG A 291 18.44 -17.94 -8.49
C ARG A 291 19.11 -16.61 -8.14
N SER A 292 20.43 -16.60 -8.24
CA SER A 292 21.29 -15.43 -8.04
C SER A 292 22.68 -15.73 -8.60
N CYS A 293 23.56 -14.72 -8.65
CA CYS A 293 24.94 -14.92 -9.10
C CYS A 293 25.61 -16.08 -8.32
N GLY A 294 25.92 -17.16 -9.03
CA GLY A 294 26.56 -18.35 -8.45
C GLY A 294 25.61 -19.42 -7.91
N VAL A 295 24.28 -19.22 -7.94
CA VAL A 295 23.30 -20.19 -7.43
C VAL A 295 22.46 -20.76 -8.57
N PHE A 296 22.70 -22.03 -8.89
CA PHE A 296 22.04 -22.75 -9.99
C PHE A 296 21.08 -23.80 -9.44
N SER A 297 19.90 -23.92 -10.04
CA SER A 297 18.98 -25.02 -9.78
C SER A 297 19.20 -26.14 -10.81
N LEU A 298 19.52 -27.34 -10.32
CA LEU A 298 19.79 -28.54 -11.12
C LEU A 298 18.89 -29.69 -10.64
N GLY A 299 18.55 -30.60 -11.53
CA GLY A 299 17.73 -31.77 -11.23
C GLY A 299 16.42 -31.80 -12.01
N ASN A 300 15.53 -32.72 -11.63
CA ASN A 300 14.21 -32.80 -12.21
C ASN A 300 13.36 -31.62 -11.76
N ARG A 301 12.48 -31.18 -12.66
CA ARG A 301 11.52 -30.12 -12.35
C ARG A 301 10.46 -30.64 -11.40
N GLU A 302 10.18 -29.88 -10.36
CA GLU A 302 9.01 -30.11 -9.53
C GLU A 302 7.77 -29.63 -10.30
N ASP A 303 6.66 -30.37 -10.19
CA ASP A 303 5.39 -29.82 -10.65
C ASP A 303 4.88 -28.83 -9.60
N VAL A 304 4.37 -27.71 -10.07
CA VAL A 304 3.93 -26.63 -9.19
C VAL A 304 2.41 -26.64 -9.16
N ASP A 305 1.88 -26.87 -7.96
CA ASP A 305 0.45 -27.07 -7.72
C ASP A 305 -0.39 -25.80 -7.97
N VAL A 306 0.21 -24.62 -7.74
CA VAL A 306 -0.45 -23.31 -7.85
C VAL A 306 0.25 -22.47 -8.91
N ARG A 307 -0.50 -22.05 -9.93
CA ARG A 307 0.03 -21.29 -11.08
C ARG A 307 -0.65 -19.94 -11.23
N PHE A 308 -0.02 -19.02 -11.96
CA PHE A 308 -0.69 -17.78 -12.35
C PHE A 308 -1.78 -18.07 -13.38
N PRO A 309 -2.96 -17.41 -13.26
CA PRO A 309 -4.01 -17.54 -14.25
C PRO A 309 -3.61 -16.86 -15.56
N ARG A 310 -4.28 -17.25 -16.64
CA ARG A 310 -4.15 -16.57 -17.93
C ARG A 310 -5.00 -15.31 -17.94
N PRO A 311 -4.53 -14.19 -18.53
CA PRO A 311 -5.41 -13.05 -18.77
C PRO A 311 -6.60 -13.49 -19.63
N GLU A 312 -7.81 -13.13 -19.19
CA GLU A 312 -8.99 -13.30 -20.01
C GLU A 312 -8.77 -12.54 -21.32
N ARG A 313 -9.15 -13.14 -22.44
CA ARG A 313 -9.29 -12.42 -23.71
C ARG A 313 -10.53 -11.53 -23.64
N SER A 314 -10.52 -10.57 -22.72
CA SER A 314 -11.59 -9.59 -22.61
C SER A 314 -11.59 -8.74 -23.88
N MET A 315 -12.78 -8.57 -24.47
CA MET A 315 -13.03 -7.56 -25.50
C MET A 315 -12.36 -6.27 -25.06
N ARG A 316 -11.59 -5.64 -25.97
CA ARG A 316 -10.93 -4.35 -25.76
C ARG A 316 -11.88 -3.39 -25.05
N LEU A 317 -11.82 -3.32 -23.72
CA LEU A 317 -12.38 -2.23 -22.95
C LEU A 317 -11.72 -0.99 -23.54
N ASP A 318 -12.56 -0.02 -23.94
CA ASP A 318 -12.08 1.20 -24.56
C ASP A 318 -10.99 1.81 -23.66
N ASN A 319 -9.83 2.16 -24.23
CA ASN A 319 -8.74 2.80 -23.51
C ASN A 319 -9.23 4.02 -22.72
N HIS A 320 -10.29 4.67 -23.20
CA HIS A 320 -10.96 5.75 -22.50
C HIS A 320 -11.57 5.34 -21.15
N HIS A 321 -12.18 4.16 -21.06
CA HIS A 321 -12.78 3.67 -19.83
C HIS A 321 -11.72 3.36 -18.77
N ILE A 322 -10.64 2.67 -19.17
CA ILE A 322 -9.48 2.38 -18.29
C ILE A 322 -8.86 3.68 -17.76
N GLU A 323 -8.78 4.70 -18.61
CA GLU A 323 -8.27 6.02 -18.23
C GLU A 323 -9.18 6.72 -17.21
N ILE A 324 -10.51 6.65 -17.38
CA ILE A 324 -11.46 7.20 -16.42
C ILE A 324 -11.37 6.46 -15.07
N GLU A 325 -11.28 5.12 -15.08
CA GLU A 325 -11.08 4.34 -13.85
C GLU A 325 -9.79 4.72 -13.13
N ARG A 326 -8.70 4.93 -13.88
CA ARG A 326 -7.42 5.40 -13.35
C ARG A 326 -7.56 6.75 -12.68
N GLN A 327 -8.17 7.72 -13.35
CA GLN A 327 -8.41 9.06 -12.79
C GLN A 327 -9.27 8.97 -11.52
N LEU A 328 -10.32 8.15 -11.53
CA LEU A 328 -11.18 7.97 -10.36
C LEU A 328 -10.39 7.43 -9.15
N LYS A 329 -9.47 6.48 -9.37
CA LYS A 329 -8.60 5.97 -8.30
C LYS A 329 -7.65 7.02 -7.76
N ASP A 330 -7.01 7.78 -8.64
CA ASP A 330 -6.10 8.87 -8.24
C ASP A 330 -6.83 9.93 -7.40
N VAL A 331 -8.01 10.37 -7.84
CA VAL A 331 -8.82 11.35 -7.09
C VAL A 331 -9.27 10.79 -5.73
N LYS A 332 -9.69 9.51 -5.66
CA LYS A 332 -10.03 8.85 -4.40
C LYS A 332 -8.83 8.77 -3.45
N TRP A 333 -7.66 8.39 -3.96
CA TRP A 333 -6.43 8.33 -3.17
C TRP A 333 -6.01 9.72 -2.64
N LYS A 334 -6.06 10.76 -3.49
CA LYS A 334 -5.82 12.15 -3.07
C LYS A 334 -6.78 12.58 -1.96
N LYS A 335 -8.06 12.21 -2.05
CA LYS A 335 -9.05 12.51 -1.02
C LYS A 335 -8.70 11.83 0.31
N GLU A 336 -8.25 10.58 0.29
CA GLU A 336 -7.79 9.89 1.50
C GLU A 336 -6.60 10.62 2.15
N LYS A 337 -5.65 11.10 1.35
CA LYS A 337 -4.51 11.89 1.84
C LYS A 337 -4.94 13.21 2.49
N ILE A 338 -5.84 13.96 1.86
CA ILE A 338 -6.40 15.19 2.44
C ILE A 338 -7.13 14.89 3.76
N MET A 339 -7.84 13.75 3.86
CA MET A 339 -8.49 13.36 5.10
C MET A 339 -7.50 13.03 6.23
N GLU A 340 -6.36 12.42 5.92
CA GLU A 340 -5.27 12.19 6.89
C GLU A 340 -4.68 13.52 7.37
N GLU A 341 -4.44 14.45 6.45
CA GLU A 341 -3.93 15.79 6.76
C GLU A 341 -4.93 16.60 7.60
N LEU A 342 -6.21 16.57 7.28
CA LEU A 342 -7.27 17.20 8.07
C LEU A 342 -7.26 16.71 9.53
N LYS A 343 -7.13 15.39 9.75
CA LYS A 343 -7.04 14.83 11.10
C LYS A 343 -5.79 15.31 11.83
N ARG A 344 -4.64 15.31 11.15
CA ARG A 344 -3.37 15.78 11.71
C ARG A 344 -3.44 17.26 12.10
N GLU A 345 -3.96 18.10 11.21
CA GLU A 345 -4.08 19.53 11.43
C GLU A 345 -5.07 19.84 12.55
N GLN A 346 -6.15 19.06 12.67
CA GLN A 346 -7.10 19.16 13.79
C GLN A 346 -6.42 18.85 15.14
N ILE A 347 -5.60 17.80 15.23
CA ILE A 347 -4.84 17.48 16.45
C ILE A 347 -3.88 18.61 16.83
N LEU A 348 -3.20 19.23 15.85
CA LEU A 348 -2.31 20.37 16.07
C LEU A 348 -3.07 21.61 16.57
N LEU A 349 -4.23 21.89 15.98
CA LEU A 349 -5.11 22.97 16.42
C LEU A 349 -5.56 22.76 17.86
N ASP A 350 -6.03 21.57 18.21
CA ASP A 350 -6.52 21.25 19.55
C ASP A 350 -5.39 21.35 20.59
N THR A 351 -4.20 20.85 20.26
CA THR A 351 -3.00 20.98 21.10
C THR A 351 -2.62 22.45 21.30
N THR A 352 -2.66 23.26 20.23
CA THR A 352 -2.31 24.68 20.30
C THR A 352 -3.33 25.47 21.10
N ARG A 353 -4.63 25.17 20.95
CA ARG A 353 -5.72 25.75 21.75
C ARG A 353 -5.58 25.40 23.23
N PHE A 354 -5.25 24.14 23.54
CA PHE A 354 -4.96 23.72 24.91
C PHE A 354 -3.80 24.53 25.52
N ASN A 355 -2.69 24.65 24.79
CA ASN A 355 -1.52 25.43 25.24
C ASN A 355 -1.85 26.91 25.42
N TYR A 356 -2.62 27.49 24.50
CA TYR A 356 -3.10 28.88 24.61
C TYR A 356 -3.94 29.08 25.86
N ASN A 357 -4.89 28.19 26.13
CA ASN A 357 -5.76 28.28 27.30
C ASN A 357 -4.97 28.14 28.62
N LYS A 358 -4.01 27.21 28.67
CA LYS A 358 -3.10 27.07 29.81
C LYS A 358 -2.29 28.34 30.05
N LYS A 359 -1.65 28.86 29.00
CA LYS A 359 -0.83 30.07 29.06
C LYS A 359 -1.66 31.31 29.44
N LYS A 360 -2.91 31.39 28.95
CA LYS A 360 -3.86 32.45 29.29
C LYS A 360 -4.21 32.40 30.77
N ALA A 361 -4.45 31.21 31.32
CA ALA A 361 -4.69 31.04 32.76
C ALA A 361 -3.48 31.46 33.59
N ASP A 362 -2.26 31.10 33.17
CA ASP A 362 -1.02 31.51 33.84
C ASP A 362 -0.83 33.03 33.82
N TYR A 363 -1.10 33.66 32.67
CA TYR A 363 -1.04 35.11 32.52
C TYR A 363 -2.05 35.82 33.45
N LEU A 364 -3.29 35.32 33.51
CA LEU A 364 -4.31 35.88 34.40
C LEU A 364 -3.94 35.72 35.88
N LYS A 365 -3.36 34.58 36.28
CA LYS A 365 -2.84 34.38 37.64
C LYS A 365 -1.69 35.35 37.96
N PHE A 366 -0.77 35.53 37.02
CA PHE A 366 0.35 36.48 37.18
C PHE A 366 -0.14 37.92 37.35
N LEU A 367 -1.12 38.35 36.54
CA LEU A 367 -1.74 39.67 36.69
C LEU A 367 -2.43 39.84 38.05
N ALA A 368 -3.17 38.82 38.51
CA ALA A 368 -3.83 38.84 39.81
C ALA A 368 -2.82 38.98 40.96
N GLN A 369 -1.74 38.18 40.97
CA GLN A 369 -0.69 38.25 41.99
C GLN A 369 0.04 39.59 41.98
N SER A 370 0.42 40.08 40.79
CA SER A 370 1.08 41.37 40.63
C SER A 370 0.23 42.55 41.14
N SER A 371 -1.10 42.45 41.00
CA SER A 371 -2.04 43.45 41.53
C SER A 371 -2.15 43.41 43.06
N SER A 372 -2.14 42.22 43.66
CA SER A 372 -2.16 42.06 45.13
C SER A 372 -0.86 42.58 45.78
N ASP A 373 0.29 42.29 45.17
CA ASP A 373 1.60 42.75 45.66
C ASP A 373 1.76 44.28 45.59
N ALA A 374 1.21 44.92 44.55
CA ALA A 374 1.18 46.38 44.43
C ALA A 374 0.29 47.05 45.49
N THR A 375 -0.78 46.37 45.93
CA THR A 375 -1.71 46.89 46.94
C THR A 375 -1.14 46.77 48.36
N GLN A 376 -0.32 45.74 48.63
CA GLN A 376 0.42 45.61 49.90
C GLN A 376 1.59 46.59 50.03
N ALA A 377 2.28 46.93 48.93
CA ALA A 377 3.35 47.93 48.95
C ALA A 377 2.87 49.37 49.24
N GLN A 378 1.59 49.68 48.99
CA GLN A 378 0.98 50.98 49.30
C GLN A 378 0.44 51.09 50.74
N THR A 379 0.35 49.98 51.49
CA THR A 379 -0.22 49.93 52.83
C THR A 379 0.81 49.75 53.96
N ALA A 380 2.11 49.76 53.65
CA ALA A 380 3.16 49.78 54.67
C ALA A 380 3.30 51.19 55.30
N PRO A 381 3.05 51.38 56.60
CA PRO A 381 3.20 52.68 57.24
C PRO A 381 4.69 52.99 57.48
N ASP A 382 5.10 54.22 57.14
CA ASP A 382 6.34 54.83 57.60
C ASP A 382 6.45 54.70 59.13
N ARG A 383 7.33 53.82 59.59
CA ARG A 383 7.69 53.75 61.00
C ARG A 383 9.20 53.68 61.16
N PHE A 384 9.69 54.79 61.72
CA PHE A 384 10.94 55.03 62.44
C PHE A 384 12.16 55.53 61.64
N ALA A 385 12.42 56.84 61.78
CA ALA A 385 13.69 57.31 62.34
C ALA A 385 13.48 58.66 63.08
N CYS A 386 13.37 58.59 64.40
CA CYS A 386 13.66 59.69 65.30
C CYS A 386 14.52 59.10 66.42
N ARG A 387 15.84 59.22 66.26
CA ARG A 387 16.84 59.49 67.30
C ARG A 387 18.21 59.69 66.65
#